data_AF-G4T841-F1
#
_entry.id   AF-G4T841-F1
#
_cell.length_a   1.000
_cell.length_b   1.000
_cell.length_c   1.000
_cell.angle_alpha   90.00
_cell.angle_beta   90.00
_cell.angle_gamma   90.00
#
_symmetry.space_group_name_H-M   'P 1'
#
loop_
_entity.id
_entity.type
_entity.pdbx_description
1 polymer ?
#
loop_
_entity_poly.entity_id
_entity_poly.type
_entity_poly.pdbx_seq_one_letter_code
_entity_poly.pdbx_strand_id
1 'polypeptide(L)'
;MRPQCNSDCKIAQRNARLAEALGIDRSPGAVSERTMATYSPELVAFARANTAFVKMVEKELANFVSSERAAHALPHMPEAKRSFVYNLAKVYRIDTRMIDVEPQRSVELIRRLDTRIPVPLLSSTLQAPATTLGKLQTSTSVPASPARSSTTLSASGTRAWAAVASTTSPALRPAPLNPATRPSTSITNSPAPPSARSIPADWETDD
;
A
#
# COMPACT_ATOMS: atom_id res chain seq x y z
N MET A 1 -11.51 -38.53 -32.70
CA MET A 1 -10.18 -38.20 -33.26
C MET A 1 -9.46 -37.27 -32.30
N ARG A 2 -8.34 -37.68 -31.70
CA ARG A 2 -7.45 -36.77 -30.96
C ARG A 2 -6.54 -36.07 -31.97
N PRO A 3 -6.41 -34.73 -31.96
CA PRO A 3 -5.51 -34.04 -32.87
C PRO A 3 -4.07 -34.49 -32.62
N GLN A 4 -3.31 -34.70 -33.70
CA GLN A 4 -1.88 -34.99 -33.62
C GLN A 4 -1.18 -33.81 -32.91
N CYS A 5 -0.40 -34.12 -31.88
CA CYS A 5 0.30 -33.13 -31.07
C CYS A 5 1.49 -32.56 -31.87
N ASN A 6 1.26 -31.42 -32.54
CA ASN A 6 2.30 -30.67 -33.27
C ASN A 6 3.33 -30.05 -32.31
N SER A 7 4.37 -29.39 -32.86
CA SER A 7 5.43 -28.69 -32.10
C SER A 7 4.88 -27.81 -30.97
N ASP A 8 3.81 -27.07 -31.22
CA ASP A 8 3.17 -26.20 -30.23
C ASP A 8 2.61 -26.96 -29.03
N CYS A 9 2.06 -28.16 -29.27
CA CYS A 9 1.53 -29.00 -28.23
C CYS A 9 2.65 -29.59 -27.35
N LYS A 10 3.81 -29.94 -27.94
CA LYS A 10 5.00 -30.37 -27.17
C LYS A 10 5.55 -29.22 -26.31
N ILE A 11 5.59 -28.01 -26.85
CA ILE A 11 5.99 -26.80 -26.10
C ILE A 11 5.01 -26.54 -24.95
N ALA A 12 3.70 -26.61 -25.21
CA ALA A 12 2.68 -26.44 -24.19
C ALA A 12 2.77 -27.48 -23.07
N GLN A 13 3.00 -28.75 -23.41
CA GLN A 13 3.18 -29.84 -22.45
C GLN A 13 4.44 -29.66 -21.59
N ARG A 14 5.56 -29.28 -22.21
CA ARG A 14 6.80 -28.95 -21.48
C ARG A 14 6.55 -27.77 -20.53
N ASN A 15 5.94 -26.71 -21.04
CA ASN A 15 5.62 -25.53 -20.27
C ASN A 15 4.70 -25.90 -19.10
N ALA A 16 3.71 -26.77 -19.29
CA ALA A 16 2.80 -27.20 -18.22
C ALA A 16 3.54 -27.96 -17.12
N ARG A 17 4.42 -28.90 -17.50
CA ARG A 17 5.28 -29.63 -16.57
C ARG A 17 6.24 -28.71 -15.80
N LEU A 18 6.79 -27.69 -16.46
CA LEU A 18 7.63 -26.69 -15.81
C LEU A 18 6.82 -25.82 -14.84
N ALA A 19 5.59 -25.44 -15.20
CA ALA A 19 4.72 -24.67 -14.33
C ALA A 19 4.33 -25.45 -13.07
N GLU A 20 4.03 -26.74 -13.21
CA GLU A 20 3.77 -27.64 -12.08
C GLU A 20 4.98 -27.75 -11.14
N ALA A 21 6.19 -27.94 -11.69
CA ALA A 21 7.42 -27.97 -10.89
C ALA A 21 7.72 -26.64 -10.18
N LEU A 22 7.26 -25.51 -10.73
CA LEU A 22 7.43 -24.17 -10.17
C LEU A 22 6.26 -23.70 -9.28
N GLY A 23 5.21 -24.52 -9.11
CA GLY A 23 4.01 -24.14 -8.36
C GLY A 23 3.24 -22.98 -9.01
N ILE A 24 3.30 -22.85 -10.34
CA ILE A 24 2.59 -21.81 -11.10
C ILE A 24 1.30 -22.41 -11.63
N ASP A 25 0.19 -22.18 -10.94
CA ASP A 25 -1.14 -22.52 -11.42
C ASP A 25 -1.51 -21.67 -12.65
N ARG A 26 -1.77 -22.32 -13.78
CA ARG A 26 -2.18 -21.67 -15.04
C ARG A 26 -3.70 -21.53 -15.19
N SER A 27 -4.46 -21.83 -14.14
CA SER A 27 -5.90 -21.65 -14.21
C SER A 27 -6.23 -20.16 -14.36
N PRO A 28 -7.18 -19.78 -15.24
CA PRO A 28 -7.62 -18.41 -15.38
C PRO A 28 -8.30 -17.97 -14.07
N GLY A 29 -7.54 -17.31 -13.19
CA GLY A 29 -7.99 -16.90 -11.86
C GLY A 29 -7.10 -17.35 -10.70
N ALA A 30 -6.10 -18.21 -10.92
CA ALA A 30 -5.11 -18.49 -9.88
C ALA A 30 -4.21 -17.26 -9.67
N VAL A 31 -4.48 -16.54 -8.58
CA VAL A 31 -3.55 -15.57 -8.05
C VAL A 31 -2.41 -16.37 -7.44
N SER A 32 -1.21 -16.32 -8.03
CA SER A 32 -0.04 -16.94 -7.41
C SER A 32 0.09 -16.42 -5.97
N GLU A 33 0.42 -17.28 -5.00
CA GLU A 33 0.63 -16.86 -3.60
C GLU A 33 1.61 -15.67 -3.51
N ARG A 34 2.55 -15.60 -4.45
CA ARG A 34 3.53 -14.51 -4.60
C ARG A 34 2.90 -13.13 -4.86
N THR A 35 1.67 -13.09 -5.36
CA THR A 35 0.89 -11.88 -5.64
C THR A 35 -0.18 -11.63 -4.58
N MET A 36 -0.42 -12.61 -3.69
CA MET A 36 -1.40 -12.47 -2.62
C MET A 36 -0.90 -11.47 -1.57
N ALA A 37 -1.65 -10.39 -1.39
CA ALA A 37 -1.26 -9.31 -0.48
C ALA A 37 -1.92 -9.44 0.89
N THR A 38 -1.08 -9.46 1.93
CA THR A 38 -1.51 -9.36 3.32
C THR A 38 -1.28 -7.94 3.82
N TYR A 39 -2.36 -7.25 4.19
CA TYR A 39 -2.31 -5.88 4.71
C TYR A 39 -2.25 -5.87 6.23
N SER A 40 -1.42 -5.00 6.81
CA SER A 40 -1.37 -4.82 8.27
C SER A 40 -2.66 -4.17 8.80
N PRO A 41 -3.07 -4.46 10.04
CA PRO A 41 -4.31 -3.91 10.60
C PRO A 41 -4.27 -2.37 10.69
N GLU A 42 -3.09 -1.79 10.91
CA GLU A 42 -2.89 -0.34 10.94
C GLU A 42 -3.15 0.31 9.57
N LEU A 43 -2.66 -0.31 8.48
CA LEU A 43 -2.92 0.15 7.12
C LEU A 43 -4.41 0.12 6.81
N VAL A 44 -5.09 -0.97 7.20
CA VAL A 44 -6.54 -1.12 6.99
C VAL A 44 -7.33 -0.07 7.78
N ALA A 45 -6.94 0.20 9.04
CA ALA A 45 -7.60 1.21 9.86
C ALA A 45 -7.46 2.62 9.27
N PHE A 46 -6.24 3.02 8.86
CA PHE A 46 -6.02 4.31 8.21
C PHE A 46 -6.79 4.44 6.89
N ALA A 47 -6.84 3.36 6.13
CA ALA A 47 -7.51 3.33 4.84
C ALA A 47 -9.03 3.42 4.94
N ARG A 48 -9.64 2.86 5.99
CA ARG A 48 -11.07 3.05 6.29
C ARG A 48 -11.40 4.51 6.57
N ALA A 49 -10.52 5.23 7.27
CA ALA A 49 -10.71 6.65 7.54
C ALA A 49 -10.47 7.54 6.31
N ASN A 50 -9.62 7.12 5.37
CA ASN A 50 -9.16 7.95 4.24
C ASN A 50 -9.24 7.24 2.88
N THR A 51 -10.41 6.69 2.53
CA THR A 51 -10.58 5.85 1.33
C THR A 51 -10.26 6.56 0.00
N ALA A 52 -10.56 7.86 -0.13
CA ALA A 52 -10.25 8.63 -1.33
C ALA A 52 -8.74 8.78 -1.56
N PHE A 53 -7.99 9.01 -0.48
CA PHE A 53 -6.53 9.12 -0.54
C PHE A 53 -5.89 7.77 -0.92
N VAL A 54 -6.38 6.67 -0.35
CA VAL A 54 -5.90 5.31 -0.68
C VAL A 54 -6.04 5.04 -2.17
N LYS A 55 -7.22 5.32 -2.76
CA LYS A 55 -7.46 5.13 -4.19
C LYS A 55 -6.53 5.96 -5.06
N MET A 56 -6.24 7.20 -4.67
CA MET A 56 -5.27 8.05 -5.37
C MET A 56 -3.87 7.46 -5.31
N VAL A 57 -3.41 7.04 -4.12
CA VAL A 57 -2.08 6.45 -3.94
C VAL A 57 -1.95 5.14 -4.71
N GLU A 58 -2.95 4.25 -4.63
CA GLU A 58 -2.95 3.00 -5.39
C GLU A 58 -2.89 3.24 -6.90
N LYS A 59 -3.58 4.27 -7.40
CA LYS A 59 -3.51 4.66 -8.82
C LYS A 59 -2.12 5.16 -9.20
N GLU A 60 -1.50 6.01 -8.38
CA GLU A 60 -0.13 6.49 -8.60
C GLU A 60 0.90 5.35 -8.54
N LEU A 61 0.77 4.43 -7.58
CA LEU A 61 1.63 3.25 -7.49
C LEU A 61 1.45 2.32 -8.70
N ALA A 62 0.22 2.07 -9.12
CA ALA A 62 -0.06 1.26 -10.31
C ALA A 62 0.48 1.91 -11.59
N ASN A 63 0.36 3.24 -11.69
CA ASN A 63 0.96 4.01 -12.79
C ASN A 63 2.49 3.92 -12.76
N PHE A 64 3.11 4.04 -11.59
CA PHE A 64 4.56 3.89 -11.43
C PHE A 64 5.05 2.49 -11.85
N VAL A 65 4.35 1.43 -11.43
CA VAL A 65 4.67 0.04 -11.80
C VAL A 65 4.49 -0.20 -13.31
N SER A 66 3.48 0.45 -13.92
CA SER A 66 3.25 0.38 -15.36
C SER A 66 4.24 1.22 -16.16
N SER A 67 4.81 2.26 -15.54
CA SER A 67 5.83 3.11 -16.14
C SER A 67 7.21 2.45 -16.10
N GLU A 68 8.07 2.77 -17.06
CA GLU A 68 9.45 2.26 -17.06
C GLU A 68 10.40 3.08 -16.17
N ARG A 69 9.90 4.11 -15.48
CA ARG A 69 10.72 5.06 -14.71
C ARG A 69 11.41 4.37 -13.52
N ALA A 70 12.69 4.68 -13.32
CA ALA A 70 13.48 4.13 -12.21
C ALA A 70 13.11 4.76 -10.86
N ALA A 71 12.76 6.05 -10.84
CA ALA A 71 12.36 6.76 -9.64
C ALA A 71 11.21 7.73 -9.90
N HIS A 72 10.38 7.96 -8.89
CA HIS A 72 9.28 8.92 -8.93
C HIS A 72 9.06 9.56 -7.55
N ALA A 73 9.17 10.88 -7.48
CA ALA A 73 8.87 11.64 -6.27
C ALA A 73 7.39 12.00 -6.20
N LEU A 74 6.72 11.57 -5.13
CA LEU A 74 5.34 11.95 -4.84
C LEU A 74 5.28 13.40 -4.32
N PRO A 75 4.16 14.10 -4.52
CA PRO A 75 3.95 15.43 -3.95
C PRO A 75 4.11 15.44 -2.44
N HIS A 76 4.46 16.62 -1.91
CA HIS A 76 4.57 16.84 -0.47
C HIS A 76 3.27 16.43 0.26
N MET A 77 3.41 15.66 1.33
CA MET A 77 2.29 15.16 2.12
C MET A 77 2.65 15.11 3.62
N PRO A 78 1.67 15.22 4.53
CA PRO A 78 1.91 15.20 5.98
C PRO A 78 2.45 13.83 6.44
N GLU A 79 3.13 13.82 7.58
CA GLU A 79 3.86 12.64 8.10
C GLU A 79 3.00 11.37 8.16
N ALA A 80 1.76 11.47 8.67
CA ALA A 80 0.84 10.34 8.75
C ALA A 80 0.56 9.69 7.37
N LYS A 81 0.39 10.53 6.33
CA LYS A 81 0.18 10.05 4.95
C LYS A 81 1.47 9.48 4.36
N ARG A 82 2.64 10.06 4.68
CA ARG A 82 3.94 9.50 4.26
C ARG A 82 4.19 8.12 4.84
N SER A 83 3.95 7.94 6.14
CA SER A 83 4.09 6.65 6.81
C SER A 83 3.15 5.59 6.20
N PHE A 84 1.92 5.98 5.86
CA PHE A 84 0.99 5.11 5.13
C PHE A 84 1.55 4.68 3.77
N VAL A 85 2.02 5.62 2.94
CA VAL A 85 2.60 5.32 1.62
C VAL A 85 3.83 4.41 1.75
N TYR A 86 4.70 4.68 2.72
CA TYR A 86 5.88 3.87 3.01
C TYR A 86 5.50 2.41 3.32
N ASN A 87 4.52 2.21 4.19
CA ASN A 87 4.05 0.86 4.55
C ASN A 87 3.31 0.17 3.41
N LEU A 88 2.54 0.91 2.60
CA LEU A 88 1.88 0.36 1.42
C LEU A 88 2.89 -0.05 0.33
N ALA A 89 3.93 0.75 0.11
CA ALA A 89 4.97 0.47 -0.89
C ALA A 89 5.73 -0.84 -0.60
N LYS A 90 5.90 -1.21 0.67
CA LYS A 90 6.46 -2.52 1.06
C LYS A 90 5.65 -3.69 0.50
N VAL A 91 4.32 -3.58 0.47
CA VAL A 91 3.43 -4.60 -0.09
C VAL A 91 3.61 -4.71 -1.61
N TYR A 92 3.80 -3.57 -2.29
CA TYR A 92 4.07 -3.49 -3.73
C TYR A 92 5.50 -3.88 -4.12
N ARG A 93 6.37 -4.19 -3.13
CA ARG A 93 7.81 -4.44 -3.33
C ARG A 93 8.49 -3.28 -4.05
N ILE A 94 8.19 -2.06 -3.64
CA ILE A 94 8.82 -0.83 -4.11
C ILE A 94 9.73 -0.30 -3.00
N ASP A 95 10.96 0.09 -3.35
CA ASP A 95 11.83 0.75 -2.39
C ASP A 95 11.42 2.22 -2.27
N THR A 96 11.53 2.78 -1.08
CA THR A 96 11.12 4.17 -0.83
C THR A 96 12.17 4.91 -0.05
N ARG A 97 12.44 6.16 -0.43
CA ARG A 97 13.30 7.09 0.29
C ARG A 97 12.52 8.33 0.66
N MET A 98 12.86 8.92 1.79
CA MET A 98 12.27 10.19 2.20
C MET A 98 13.28 11.29 1.86
N ILE A 99 12.89 12.16 0.96
CA ILE A 99 13.72 13.25 0.44
C ILE A 99 13.18 14.56 1.02
N ASP A 100 14.05 15.54 1.18
CA ASP A 100 13.74 16.90 1.59
C ASP A 100 13.57 17.10 3.12
N VAL A 101 13.67 18.36 3.54
CA VAL A 101 13.66 18.80 4.93
C VAL A 101 12.21 18.96 5.41
N GLU A 102 11.95 18.60 6.67
CA GLU A 102 10.64 18.84 7.30
C GLU A 102 10.39 20.37 7.35
N PRO A 103 9.24 20.91 6.88
CA PRO A 103 7.96 20.25 6.67
C PRO A 103 7.73 19.70 5.26
N GLN A 104 8.49 20.06 4.23
CA GLN A 104 8.24 19.74 2.81
C GLN A 104 8.71 18.35 2.37
N ARG A 105 9.07 17.50 3.33
CA ARG A 105 9.57 16.15 3.09
C ARG A 105 8.62 15.31 2.22
N SER A 106 9.17 14.76 1.15
CA SER A 106 8.47 14.00 0.11
C SER A 106 8.94 12.55 0.09
N VAL A 107 8.14 11.66 -0.52
CA VAL A 107 8.48 10.22 -0.65
C VAL A 107 8.90 9.96 -2.08
N GLU A 108 10.13 9.54 -2.28
CA GLU A 108 10.63 9.03 -3.55
C GLU A 108 10.41 7.52 -3.60
N LEU A 109 9.74 7.07 -4.65
CA LEU A 109 9.58 5.68 -5.03
C LEU A 109 10.76 5.28 -5.92
N ILE A 110 11.36 4.12 -5.65
CA ILE A 110 12.46 3.55 -6.40
C ILE A 110 12.06 2.16 -6.87
N ARG A 111 12.17 1.94 -8.18
CA ARG A 111 11.76 0.70 -8.81
C ARG A 111 12.74 -0.43 -8.47
N ARG A 112 12.18 -1.57 -8.02
CA ARG A 112 12.89 -2.84 -7.86
C ARG A 112 12.51 -3.83 -8.96
N LEU A 113 13.33 -4.87 -9.13
CA LEU A 113 13.08 -5.97 -10.08
C LEU A 113 11.86 -6.82 -9.71
N ASP A 114 11.49 -6.86 -8.43
CA ASP A 114 10.35 -7.61 -7.89
C ASP A 114 9.06 -6.79 -7.76
N THR A 115 9.03 -5.55 -8.29
CA THR A 115 7.85 -4.66 -8.24
C THR A 115 6.64 -5.28 -8.94
N ARG A 116 5.51 -5.35 -8.24
CA ARG A 116 4.26 -5.94 -8.74
C ARG A 116 3.04 -5.26 -8.14
N ILE A 117 1.91 -5.40 -8.83
CA ILE A 117 0.60 -4.97 -8.33
C ILE A 117 0.04 -6.08 -7.43
N PRO A 118 -0.28 -5.79 -6.16
CA PRO A 118 -0.85 -6.75 -5.23
C PRO A 118 -2.29 -7.12 -5.60
N VAL A 119 -2.67 -8.38 -5.34
CA VAL A 119 -4.04 -8.86 -5.50
C VAL A 119 -4.45 -9.54 -4.18
N PRO A 120 -5.55 -9.14 -3.51
CA PRO A 120 -6.43 -8.01 -3.82
C PRO A 120 -5.79 -6.65 -3.50
N LEU A 121 -6.29 -5.59 -4.13
CA LEU A 121 -5.95 -4.21 -3.75
C LEU A 121 -6.46 -3.88 -2.34
N LEU A 122 -5.83 -2.90 -1.69
CA LEU A 122 -6.23 -2.49 -0.35
C LEU A 122 -7.65 -1.91 -0.38
N SER A 123 -7.95 -1.07 -1.37
CA SER A 123 -9.31 -0.54 -1.58
C SER A 123 -10.37 -1.61 -1.82
N SER A 124 -10.04 -2.69 -2.54
CA SER A 124 -10.94 -3.83 -2.76
C SER A 124 -11.21 -4.59 -1.47
N THR A 125 -10.20 -4.70 -0.60
CA THR A 125 -10.31 -5.39 0.69
C THR A 125 -11.24 -4.64 1.66
N LEU A 126 -11.37 -3.32 1.50
CA LEU A 126 -12.31 -2.50 2.27
C LEU A 126 -13.77 -2.64 1.82
N GLN A 127 -13.98 -2.95 0.54
CA GLN A 127 -15.33 -3.08 -0.05
C GLN A 127 -15.92 -4.47 0.14
N ALA A 128 -15.08 -5.50 0.36
CA ALA A 128 -15.57 -6.81 0.70
C ALA A 128 -16.36 -6.70 2.03
N PRO A 129 -17.69 -6.93 2.03
CA PRO A 129 -18.39 -7.14 3.29
C PRO A 129 -17.69 -8.33 3.93
N ALA A 130 -17.27 -8.19 5.19
CA ALA A 130 -16.67 -9.30 5.94
C ALA A 130 -17.56 -10.52 5.71
N THR A 131 -17.09 -11.46 4.88
CA THR A 131 -17.87 -12.62 4.49
C THR A 131 -18.16 -13.32 5.78
N THR A 132 -19.44 -13.34 6.14
CA THR A 132 -19.98 -13.97 7.33
C THR A 132 -19.65 -15.45 7.24
N LEU A 133 -18.45 -15.80 7.70
CA LEU A 133 -17.96 -17.16 7.80
C LEU A 133 -18.80 -17.86 8.89
N GLY A 134 -19.86 -18.53 8.44
CA GLY A 134 -20.52 -19.60 9.19
C GLY A 134 -21.32 -19.19 10.43
N LYS A 135 -22.40 -18.41 10.28
CA LYS A 135 -23.54 -18.53 11.21
C LYS A 135 -24.49 -19.59 10.67
N LEU A 136 -24.25 -20.85 11.03
CA LEU A 136 -25.21 -21.93 10.90
C LEU A 136 -26.34 -21.65 11.91
N GLN A 137 -27.34 -20.86 11.50
CA GLN A 137 -28.51 -20.60 12.34
C GLN A 137 -29.43 -21.82 12.29
N THR A 138 -29.52 -22.49 13.44
CA THR A 138 -30.53 -23.49 13.74
C THR A 138 -31.92 -22.91 13.43
N SER A 139 -32.67 -23.59 12.57
CA SER A 139 -34.05 -23.27 12.27
C SER A 139 -34.93 -23.82 13.39
N THR A 140 -35.40 -22.94 14.27
CA THR A 140 -36.61 -23.23 15.07
C THR A 140 -37.64 -22.13 14.78
N SER A 141 -38.69 -22.55 14.10
CA SER A 141 -39.87 -21.80 13.70
C SER A 141 -40.63 -21.21 14.90
N VAL A 142 -41.07 -19.95 14.76
CA VAL A 142 -42.23 -19.39 15.49
C VAL A 142 -43.43 -19.42 14.53
N PRO A 143 -44.70 -19.47 14.98
CA PRO A 143 -45.40 -18.19 15.13
C PRO A 143 -46.57 -18.08 16.14
N ALA A 144 -46.93 -16.80 16.38
CA ALA A 144 -48.25 -16.23 16.75
C ALA A 144 -48.68 -16.25 18.24
N SER A 145 -49.33 -15.24 18.84
CA SER A 145 -50.16 -14.12 18.33
C SER A 145 -50.37 -13.02 19.44
N PRO A 146 -51.16 -11.95 19.22
CA PRO A 146 -50.96 -10.60 19.80
C PRO A 146 -51.88 -10.22 20.99
N ALA A 147 -51.55 -9.11 21.68
CA ALA A 147 -52.54 -8.33 22.44
C ALA A 147 -52.20 -6.82 22.50
N ARG A 148 -53.23 -6.02 22.22
CA ARG A 148 -53.33 -4.55 22.28
C ARG A 148 -53.54 -4.04 23.71
N SER A 149 -53.08 -2.82 24.00
CA SER A 149 -53.76 -1.74 24.75
C SER A 149 -52.73 -0.63 25.08
N SER A 150 -52.72 0.55 24.43
CA SER A 150 -53.56 1.76 24.59
C SER A 150 -53.10 2.76 25.68
N THR A 151 -52.76 3.99 25.24
CA THR A 151 -52.86 5.30 25.94
C THR A 151 -51.90 5.52 27.14
N THR A 152 -51.27 6.67 27.43
CA THR A 152 -51.61 8.11 27.38
C THR A 152 -50.34 8.99 27.53
N LEU A 153 -50.34 10.16 26.87
CA LEU A 153 -49.93 11.52 27.31
C LEU A 153 -48.62 11.75 28.12
N SER A 154 -47.79 12.69 27.63
CA SER A 154 -47.61 14.04 28.22
C SER A 154 -46.15 14.56 28.26
N ALA A 155 -46.07 15.89 28.08
CA ALA A 155 -45.07 16.84 28.57
C ALA A 155 -43.83 17.17 27.72
N SER A 156 -43.95 18.33 27.06
CA SER A 156 -43.03 19.48 27.11
C SER A 156 -41.64 19.29 27.71
N GLY A 157 -40.63 19.63 26.92
CA GLY A 157 -39.25 19.81 27.38
C GLY A 157 -38.43 20.60 26.39
N THR A 158 -38.68 21.92 26.33
CA THR A 158 -37.81 22.91 25.71
C THR A 158 -36.37 22.78 26.21
N ARG A 159 -35.38 22.70 25.32
CA ARG A 159 -34.01 23.14 25.58
C ARG A 159 -33.38 23.64 24.29
N ALA A 160 -33.60 24.94 24.08
CA ALA A 160 -32.75 25.79 23.28
C ALA A 160 -31.38 25.93 23.96
N TRP A 161 -30.32 25.95 23.16
CA TRP A 161 -29.06 26.57 23.54
C TRP A 161 -28.60 27.42 22.36
N ALA A 162 -28.37 28.69 22.69
CA ALA A 162 -28.15 29.80 21.79
C ALA A 162 -26.69 29.88 21.35
N ALA A 163 -26.51 30.53 20.21
CA ALA A 163 -25.23 30.99 19.68
C ALA A 163 -24.56 32.02 20.59
N VAL A 164 -23.22 32.05 20.59
CA VAL A 164 -22.46 33.31 20.71
C VAL A 164 -21.32 33.30 19.69
N ALA A 165 -21.23 34.36 18.91
CA ALA A 165 -20.06 34.75 18.14
C ALA A 165 -19.36 35.88 18.91
N SER A 166 -18.03 35.96 18.81
CA SER A 166 -17.17 37.17 18.83
C SER A 166 -15.72 36.74 19.07
N THR A 167 -14.63 37.47 18.78
CA THR A 167 -14.22 38.59 17.94
C THR A 167 -12.74 38.83 18.35
N THR A 168 -11.85 39.13 17.39
CA THR A 168 -10.55 39.84 17.50
C THR A 168 -9.37 39.34 18.37
N SER A 169 -8.21 39.25 17.66
CA SER A 169 -6.77 39.51 17.94
C SER A 169 -6.38 40.41 19.15
N PRO A 170 -5.08 40.60 19.57
CA PRO A 170 -3.82 40.42 18.82
C PRO A 170 -2.54 39.93 19.57
N ALA A 171 -1.51 39.66 18.76
CA ALA A 171 -0.04 39.81 18.91
C ALA A 171 0.66 39.72 20.28
N LEU A 172 1.78 38.96 20.31
CA LEU A 172 3.02 39.28 21.04
C LEU A 172 4.20 38.49 20.43
N ARG A 173 5.19 39.20 19.87
CA ARG A 173 6.59 38.72 19.70
C ARG A 173 7.32 38.92 21.04
N PRO A 174 8.37 38.15 21.37
CA PRO A 174 9.73 38.61 21.03
C PRO A 174 10.78 37.51 20.73
N ALA A 175 11.82 37.92 19.96
CA ALA A 175 13.24 37.50 19.88
C ALA A 175 13.65 36.00 19.94
N PRO A 176 14.70 35.57 19.19
CA PRO A 176 16.04 35.64 19.79
C PRO A 176 17.24 35.94 18.85
N LEU A 177 18.19 36.71 19.40
CA LEU A 177 19.65 36.52 19.49
C LEU A 177 20.41 35.72 18.39
N ASN A 178 21.26 36.43 17.64
CA ASN A 178 22.60 35.97 17.25
C ASN A 178 23.53 36.06 18.50
N PRO A 179 24.71 35.39 18.64
CA PRO A 179 25.64 34.95 17.58
C PRO A 179 26.31 33.56 17.81
N ALA A 180 26.99 32.99 16.82
CA ALA A 180 28.31 32.36 17.03
C ALA A 180 28.92 31.81 15.72
N THR A 181 30.20 32.11 15.62
CA THR A 181 31.14 31.92 14.53
C THR A 181 31.49 30.44 14.32
N ARG A 182 31.67 30.12 13.04
CA ARG A 182 31.96 28.83 12.44
C ARG A 182 33.45 28.48 12.58
N PRO A 183 33.83 27.30 13.10
CA PRO A 183 35.13 26.72 12.78
C PRO A 183 35.00 25.79 11.56
N SER A 184 35.75 26.13 10.52
CA SER A 184 36.04 25.28 9.37
C SER A 184 36.92 24.11 9.79
N THR A 185 36.52 22.89 9.46
CA THR A 185 37.44 21.74 9.38
C THR A 185 37.18 21.01 8.07
N SER A 186 38.06 21.28 7.11
CA SER A 186 38.29 20.48 5.92
C SER A 186 38.96 19.17 6.33
N ILE A 187 38.30 18.04 6.11
CA ILE A 187 38.94 16.73 6.11
C ILE A 187 38.56 16.03 4.81
N THR A 188 39.41 16.25 3.81
CA THR A 188 39.54 15.40 2.63
C THR A 188 40.01 14.02 3.08
N ASN A 189 39.23 12.98 2.82
CA ASN A 189 39.72 11.62 2.75
C ASN A 189 38.93 10.89 1.67
N SER A 190 39.50 10.88 0.46
CA SER A 190 39.10 9.98 -0.63
C SER A 190 39.86 8.66 -0.48
N PRO A 191 39.20 7.52 -0.29
CA PRO A 191 39.83 6.23 -0.53
C PRO A 191 39.83 5.91 -2.04
N ALA A 192 41.00 5.54 -2.55
CA ALA A 192 41.24 5.12 -3.93
C ALA A 192 40.44 3.84 -4.30
N PRO A 193 40.10 3.63 -5.58
CA PRO A 193 39.46 2.39 -6.02
C PRO A 193 40.47 1.21 -6.01
N PRO A 194 40.07 0.01 -5.59
CA PRO A 194 40.91 -1.18 -5.75
C PRO A 194 41.00 -1.57 -7.23
N SER A 195 42.24 -1.87 -7.65
CA SER A 195 42.62 -2.32 -8.98
C SER A 195 41.75 -3.46 -9.51
N ALA A 196 41.41 -3.36 -10.79
CA ALA A 196 40.76 -4.42 -11.56
C ALA A 196 41.57 -5.72 -11.45
N ARG A 197 40.93 -6.76 -10.91
CA ARG A 197 41.46 -8.11 -10.89
C ARG A 197 41.13 -8.74 -12.25
N SER A 198 42.15 -9.02 -13.04
CA SER A 198 42.06 -9.68 -14.34
C SER A 198 41.29 -10.99 -14.21
N ILE A 199 40.24 -11.16 -15.03
CA ILE A 199 39.54 -12.44 -15.17
C ILE A 199 40.46 -13.37 -15.98
N PRO A 200 40.88 -14.53 -15.45
CA PRO A 200 41.56 -15.52 -16.27
C PRO A 200 40.57 -16.06 -17.31
N ALA A 201 40.97 -15.97 -18.58
CA ALA A 201 40.29 -16.60 -19.70
C ALA A 201 40.57 -18.10 -19.66
N ASP A 202 39.73 -18.84 -18.95
CA ASP A 202 39.74 -20.30 -18.92
C ASP A 202 38.27 -20.78 -18.89
N TRP A 203 37.57 -20.53 -20.00
CA TRP A 203 36.25 -21.09 -20.29
C TRP A 203 36.22 -21.66 -21.71
N GLU A 204 37.34 -22.24 -22.14
CA GLU A 204 37.43 -22.92 -23.42
C GLU A 204 38.15 -24.24 -23.15
N THR A 205 37.37 -25.31 -22.95
CA THR A 205 37.62 -26.71 -23.32
C THR A 205 36.62 -27.59 -22.55
N ASP A 206 35.60 -28.14 -23.22
CA ASP A 206 35.56 -29.59 -23.51
C ASP A 206 34.38 -29.92 -24.45
N ASP A 207 34.67 -30.82 -25.37
CA ASP A 207 33.86 -31.41 -26.44
C ASP A 207 32.67 -32.23 -25.92
#